data_AF-A0A482T256-F1
#
_entry.id   AF-A0A482T256-F1
#
_cell.length_a   1.000
_cell.length_b   1.000
_cell.length_c   1.000
_cell.angle_alpha   90.00
_cell.angle_beta   90.00
_cell.angle_gamma   90.00
#
_symmetry.space_group_name_H-M   'P 1'
#
loop_
_entity.id
_entity.type
_entity.pdbx_description
1 polymer ?
#
loop_
_entity_poly.entity_id
_entity_poly.type
_entity_poly.pdbx_seq_one_letter_code
_entity_poly.pdbx_strand_id
1 'polypeptide(L)'
;MNQADVSWPTAPTGIAPVDRVSDPELRELARLLREDSTSEWFERVKPPKNPHPTVTKLPDYDHEEELAAVPEEPTESYRQQALEYVEGVIEARDSVRPDSLQPASELPDGISRSTSRQWVWYHTTDSIQERTDDRPRSLAETTDHGKYLFFTPDDTGVLEDIIVEQFQSRPFDSAKVPTILNRKPDAVLCLYYSDDRYRADLRETYQNEPEDDTYGVASPYNPEQPIIKPRGFKTDSATRRNEYSDEFRQESE
;
A
#
# COMPACT_ATOMS: atom_id res chain seq x y z
N MET A 1 7.55 20.47 -12.04
CA MET A 1 6.95 19.61 -13.07
C MET A 1 5.44 19.73 -12.95
N ASN A 2 4.73 19.96 -14.05
CA ASN A 2 3.26 19.95 -14.02
C ASN A 2 2.76 18.56 -13.63
N GLN A 3 1.72 18.50 -12.81
CA GLN A 3 0.97 17.32 -12.34
C GLN A 3 0.32 16.48 -13.46
N ALA A 4 0.77 16.62 -14.70
CA ALA A 4 0.07 16.15 -15.89
C ALA A 4 0.52 14.74 -16.30
N ASP A 5 -0.48 13.86 -16.33
CA ASP A 5 -0.66 12.80 -17.33
C ASP A 5 0.26 11.58 -17.27
N VAL A 6 0.40 10.95 -16.09
CA VAL A 6 0.59 9.50 -16.12
C VAL A 6 -0.72 8.89 -16.64
N SER A 7 -0.72 8.46 -17.90
CA SER A 7 -1.84 7.75 -18.51
C SER A 7 -1.94 6.38 -17.86
N TRP A 8 -2.94 6.19 -17.02
CA TRP A 8 -3.25 4.89 -16.45
C TRP A 8 -4.06 4.09 -17.47
N PRO A 9 -3.59 2.92 -17.91
CA PRO A 9 -4.34 2.11 -18.84
C PRO A 9 -5.71 1.73 -18.28
N THR A 10 -6.72 1.76 -19.14
CA THR A 10 -8.03 1.21 -18.87
C THR A 10 -8.03 -0.27 -19.26
N ALA A 11 -8.63 -1.13 -18.44
CA ALA A 11 -8.79 -2.53 -18.77
C ALA A 11 -9.62 -2.66 -20.08
N PRO A 12 -9.16 -3.44 -21.07
CA PRO A 12 -9.98 -3.78 -22.22
C PRO A 12 -11.19 -4.62 -21.80
N THR A 13 -12.30 -4.49 -22.53
CA THR A 13 -13.51 -5.30 -22.28
C THR A 13 -13.18 -6.79 -22.34
N GLY A 14 -13.64 -7.54 -21.34
CA GLY A 14 -13.35 -8.96 -21.17
C GLY A 14 -12.02 -9.24 -20.50
N ILE A 15 -11.25 -8.23 -20.06
CA ILE A 15 -10.04 -8.39 -19.25
C ILE A 15 -10.25 -7.76 -17.87
N ALA A 16 -9.99 -8.53 -16.81
CA ALA A 16 -10.13 -8.07 -15.44
C ALA A 16 -9.20 -6.88 -15.14
N PRO A 17 -9.69 -5.88 -14.39
CA PRO A 17 -8.82 -4.81 -13.92
C PRO A 17 -7.77 -5.36 -12.94
N VAL A 18 -6.52 -4.96 -13.14
CA VAL A 18 -5.37 -5.43 -12.34
C VAL A 18 -4.85 -4.37 -11.36
N ASP A 19 -5.63 -3.32 -11.12
CA ASP A 19 -5.25 -2.18 -10.26
C ASP A 19 -4.98 -2.58 -8.80
N ARG A 20 -5.60 -3.67 -8.33
CA ARG A 20 -5.44 -4.20 -6.97
C ARG A 20 -4.44 -5.35 -6.83
N VAL A 21 -3.90 -5.85 -7.96
CA VAL A 21 -2.91 -6.93 -7.96
C VAL A 21 -1.59 -6.40 -7.41
N SER A 22 -0.89 -7.18 -6.58
CA SER A 22 0.41 -6.78 -6.06
C SER A 22 1.46 -6.66 -7.17
N ASP A 23 2.48 -5.84 -6.97
CA ASP A 23 3.56 -5.63 -7.96
C ASP A 23 4.27 -6.96 -8.33
N PRO A 24 4.58 -7.88 -7.38
CA PRO A 24 5.12 -9.20 -7.73
C PRO A 24 4.17 -10.04 -8.58
N GLU A 25 2.90 -10.13 -8.18
CA GLU A 25 1.90 -10.93 -8.91
C GLU A 25 1.61 -10.39 -10.31
N LEU A 26 1.66 -9.07 -10.48
CA LEU A 26 1.46 -8.39 -11.76
C LEU A 26 2.64 -8.65 -12.70
N ARG A 27 3.87 -8.66 -12.17
CA ARG A 27 5.07 -9.03 -12.93
C ARG A 27 5.07 -10.50 -13.33
N GLU A 28 4.62 -11.37 -12.43
CA GLU A 28 4.45 -12.78 -12.74
C GLU A 28 3.37 -13.00 -13.82
N LEU A 29 2.26 -12.25 -13.76
CA LEU A 29 1.24 -12.28 -14.81
C LEU A 29 1.81 -11.85 -16.16
N ALA A 30 2.58 -10.76 -16.21
CA ALA A 30 3.27 -10.34 -17.43
C ALA A 30 4.22 -11.42 -17.97
N ARG A 31 4.94 -12.11 -17.08
CA ARG A 31 5.83 -13.23 -17.46
C ARG A 31 5.04 -14.37 -18.10
N LEU A 32 3.97 -14.84 -17.46
CA LEU A 32 3.09 -15.90 -17.98
C LEU A 32 2.48 -15.52 -19.34
N LEU A 33 2.04 -14.26 -19.48
CA LEU A 33 1.49 -13.74 -20.73
C LEU A 33 2.52 -13.73 -21.87
N ARG A 34 3.81 -13.51 -21.59
CA ARG A 34 4.89 -13.56 -22.62
C ARG A 34 5.27 -14.98 -23.01
N GLU A 35 5.42 -15.87 -22.04
CA GLU A 35 6.01 -17.19 -22.23
C GLU A 35 5.07 -18.21 -22.89
N ASP A 36 3.74 -17.99 -22.85
CA ASP A 36 2.72 -18.85 -23.47
C ASP A 36 2.81 -20.34 -23.08
N SER A 37 3.50 -20.65 -21.99
CA SER A 37 3.86 -22.04 -21.66
C SER A 37 2.75 -22.78 -20.94
N THR A 38 1.84 -22.04 -20.30
CA THR A 38 0.69 -22.57 -19.55
C THR A 38 -0.52 -21.66 -19.80
N SER A 39 -1.68 -22.22 -20.13
CA SER A 39 -2.95 -21.45 -20.21
C SER A 39 -3.41 -20.91 -18.84
N GLU A 40 -2.55 -20.90 -17.83
CA GLU A 40 -2.79 -20.40 -16.48
C GLU A 40 -3.04 -18.89 -16.47
N TRP A 41 -2.41 -18.14 -17.39
CA TRP A 41 -2.68 -16.70 -17.54
C TRP A 41 -4.15 -16.43 -17.87
N PHE A 42 -4.81 -17.35 -18.59
CA PHE A 42 -6.16 -17.15 -19.11
C PHE A 42 -7.18 -17.02 -17.98
N GLU A 43 -7.09 -17.84 -16.94
CA GLU A 43 -7.98 -17.72 -15.78
C GLU A 43 -7.67 -16.47 -14.94
N ARG A 44 -6.42 -15.99 -14.93
CA ARG A 44 -6.00 -14.84 -14.12
C ARG A 44 -6.42 -13.49 -14.71
N VAL A 45 -6.68 -13.42 -16.02
CA VAL A 45 -7.11 -12.18 -16.70
C VAL A 45 -8.62 -12.11 -16.92
N LYS A 46 -9.37 -13.16 -16.59
CA LYS A 46 -10.82 -13.16 -16.75
C LYS A 46 -11.51 -12.28 -15.71
N PRO A 47 -12.55 -11.51 -16.09
CA PRO A 47 -13.44 -10.87 -15.14
C PRO A 47 -14.01 -11.89 -14.15
N PRO A 48 -14.14 -11.54 -12.86
CA PRO A 48 -14.69 -12.46 -11.87
C PRO A 48 -16.15 -12.78 -12.21
N LYS A 49 -16.57 -14.04 -12.10
CA LYS A 49 -17.96 -14.47 -12.36
C LYS A 49 -19.03 -13.70 -11.57
N ASN A 50 -18.65 -13.18 -10.41
CA ASN A 50 -19.47 -12.32 -9.58
C ASN A 50 -18.65 -11.07 -9.25
N PRO A 51 -19.04 -9.88 -9.73
CA PRO A 51 -18.28 -8.67 -9.48
C PRO A 51 -18.35 -8.30 -8.00
N HIS A 52 -17.22 -7.92 -7.40
CA HIS A 52 -17.22 -7.43 -6.03
C HIS A 52 -17.96 -6.08 -5.99
N PRO A 53 -18.81 -5.80 -4.99
CA PRO A 53 -19.60 -4.55 -4.88
C PRO A 53 -18.78 -3.25 -4.77
N THR A 54 -17.45 -3.34 -4.76
CA THR A 54 -16.51 -2.20 -4.72
C THR A 54 -15.72 -2.04 -6.02
N VAL A 55 -15.93 -2.91 -7.01
CA VAL A 55 -15.49 -2.75 -8.42
C VAL A 55 -16.54 -1.93 -9.20
N THR A 56 -17.79 -1.95 -8.72
CA THR A 56 -18.99 -1.32 -9.28
C THR A 56 -19.21 0.14 -8.84
N LYS A 57 -18.30 1.04 -9.19
CA LYS A 57 -18.55 2.51 -9.07
C LYS A 57 -18.24 3.29 -10.34
N LEU A 58 -18.52 2.70 -11.50
CA LEU A 58 -18.72 3.45 -12.73
C LEU A 58 -20.17 3.26 -13.18
N PRO A 59 -20.87 4.34 -13.60
CA PRO A 59 -22.27 4.27 -14.00
C PRO A 59 -22.52 3.37 -15.24
N ASP A 60 -21.46 3.01 -15.97
CA ASP A 60 -21.53 2.30 -17.26
C ASP A 60 -20.92 0.87 -17.21
N TYR A 61 -20.75 0.27 -16.02
CA TYR A 61 -20.22 -1.09 -15.92
C TYR A 61 -21.28 -2.15 -16.28
N ASP A 62 -21.15 -2.76 -17.47
CA ASP A 62 -21.95 -3.90 -17.90
C ASP A 62 -21.16 -5.20 -17.70
N HIS A 63 -21.50 -5.92 -16.62
CA HIS A 63 -20.85 -7.19 -16.29
C HIS A 63 -21.16 -8.30 -17.31
N GLU A 64 -22.33 -8.28 -17.94
CA GLU A 64 -22.71 -9.29 -18.93
C GLU A 64 -21.91 -9.10 -20.21
N GLU A 65 -21.69 -7.85 -20.63
CA GLU A 65 -20.83 -7.51 -21.77
C GLU A 65 -19.37 -7.94 -21.54
N GLU A 66 -18.84 -7.66 -20.34
CA GLU A 66 -17.49 -8.09 -19.94
C GLU A 66 -17.32 -9.61 -20.05
N LEU A 67 -18.26 -10.40 -19.51
CA LEU A 67 -18.19 -11.86 -19.59
C LEU A 67 -18.36 -12.38 -21.02
N ALA A 68 -19.21 -11.75 -21.82
CA ALA A 68 -19.45 -12.14 -23.21
C ALA A 68 -18.25 -11.86 -24.13
N ALA A 69 -17.38 -10.90 -23.77
CA ALA A 69 -16.17 -10.58 -24.51
C ALA A 69 -15.01 -11.57 -24.24
N VAL A 70 -15.11 -12.41 -23.20
CA VAL A 70 -14.12 -13.45 -22.91
C VAL A 70 -14.26 -14.58 -23.95
N PRO A 71 -13.20 -14.97 -24.67
CA PRO A 71 -13.28 -16.10 -25.59
C PRO A 71 -13.51 -17.41 -24.83
N GLU A 72 -14.08 -18.43 -25.48
CA GLU A 72 -14.30 -19.74 -24.83
C GLU A 72 -12.97 -20.44 -24.49
N GLU A 73 -11.95 -20.25 -25.35
CA GLU A 73 -10.61 -20.84 -25.23
C GLU A 73 -9.55 -19.72 -25.33
N PRO A 74 -8.34 -19.90 -24.76
CA PRO A 74 -7.27 -18.91 -24.86
C PRO A 74 -6.90 -18.65 -26.32
N THR A 75 -6.90 -17.37 -26.71
CA THR A 75 -6.50 -16.94 -28.05
C THR A 75 -5.31 -16.00 -28.00
N GLU A 76 -4.50 -16.00 -29.06
CA GLU A 76 -3.32 -15.13 -29.17
C GLU A 76 -3.67 -13.65 -29.13
N SER A 77 -4.75 -13.24 -29.81
CA SER A 77 -5.20 -11.84 -29.79
C SER A 77 -5.60 -11.40 -28.39
N TYR A 78 -6.28 -12.27 -27.63
CA TYR A 78 -6.70 -11.98 -26.26
C TYR A 78 -5.50 -11.92 -25.31
N ARG A 79 -4.53 -12.84 -25.47
CA ARG A 79 -3.26 -12.84 -24.74
C ARG A 79 -2.49 -11.54 -24.96
N GLN A 80 -2.34 -11.11 -26.21
CA GLN A 80 -1.59 -9.90 -26.56
C GLN A 80 -2.27 -8.64 -26.01
N GLN A 81 -3.59 -8.53 -26.08
CA GLN A 81 -4.34 -7.42 -25.46
C GLN A 81 -4.14 -7.38 -23.94
N ALA A 82 -4.19 -8.54 -23.28
CA ALA A 82 -3.94 -8.63 -21.84
C ALA A 82 -2.49 -8.26 -21.49
N LEU A 83 -1.52 -8.68 -22.30
CA LEU A 83 -0.11 -8.34 -22.12
C LEU A 83 0.12 -6.83 -22.24
N GLU A 84 -0.39 -6.20 -23.30
CA GLU A 84 -0.28 -4.74 -23.51
C GLU A 84 -0.89 -3.96 -22.35
N TYR A 85 -2.06 -4.39 -21.87
CA TYR A 85 -2.70 -3.77 -20.70
C TYR A 85 -1.84 -3.93 -19.43
N VAL A 86 -1.39 -5.14 -19.11
CA VAL A 86 -0.60 -5.43 -17.91
C VAL A 86 0.75 -4.70 -17.92
N GLU A 87 1.45 -4.69 -19.05
CA GLU A 87 2.72 -3.97 -19.21
C GLU A 87 2.54 -2.46 -19.06
N GLY A 88 1.47 -1.90 -19.63
CA GLY A 88 1.15 -0.48 -19.45
C GLY A 88 0.85 -0.13 -17.98
N VAL A 89 0.17 -1.01 -17.23
CA VAL A 89 -0.10 -0.77 -15.80
C VAL A 89 1.20 -0.84 -15.00
N ILE A 90 2.08 -1.79 -15.31
CA ILE A 90 3.43 -1.87 -14.73
C ILE A 90 4.19 -0.56 -14.95
N GLU A 91 4.24 -0.07 -16.19
CA GLU A 91 4.95 1.16 -16.53
C GLU A 91 4.38 2.38 -15.80
N ALA A 92 3.04 2.50 -15.77
CA ALA A 92 2.36 3.57 -15.04
C ALA A 92 2.69 3.54 -13.54
N ARG A 93 2.70 2.35 -12.91
CA ARG A 93 3.08 2.17 -11.50
C ARG A 93 4.53 2.54 -11.25
N ASP A 94 5.45 2.05 -12.07
CA ASP A 94 6.88 2.32 -11.94
C ASP A 94 7.18 3.83 -12.10
N SER A 95 6.46 4.53 -12.97
CA SER A 95 6.66 5.98 -13.22
C SER A 95 6.28 6.90 -12.05
N VAL A 96 5.45 6.43 -11.11
CA VAL A 96 4.98 7.23 -9.95
C VAL A 96 5.54 6.75 -8.62
N ARG A 97 6.15 5.55 -8.58
CA ARG A 97 6.74 5.00 -7.37
C ARG A 97 7.99 5.81 -7.01
N PRO A 98 8.15 6.25 -5.75
CA PRO A 98 9.40 6.88 -5.32
C PRO A 98 10.61 5.98 -5.60
N ASP A 99 11.63 6.54 -6.25
CA ASP A 99 12.84 5.81 -6.70
C ASP A 99 13.65 5.18 -5.57
N SER A 100 13.43 5.68 -4.36
CA SER A 100 14.14 5.28 -3.18
C SER A 100 13.51 4.14 -2.39
N LEU A 101 12.32 3.71 -2.80
CA LEU A 101 11.75 2.45 -2.33
C LEU A 101 12.52 1.29 -2.93
N GLN A 102 12.73 0.25 -2.13
CA GLN A 102 13.39 -0.98 -2.55
C GLN A 102 12.64 -1.63 -3.74
N PRO A 103 13.31 -2.36 -4.64
CA PRO A 103 12.64 -3.19 -5.61
C PRO A 103 11.67 -4.18 -4.94
N ALA A 104 10.54 -4.47 -5.57
CA ALA A 104 9.55 -5.38 -4.98
C ALA A 104 10.09 -6.80 -4.74
N SER A 105 11.14 -7.19 -5.47
CA SER A 105 11.87 -8.45 -5.32
C SER A 105 12.82 -8.48 -4.10
N GLU A 106 13.11 -7.34 -3.50
CA GLU A 106 13.97 -7.22 -2.32
C GLU A 106 13.17 -7.10 -1.01
N LEU A 107 11.84 -6.99 -1.11
CA LEU A 107 10.97 -7.02 0.06
C LEU A 107 11.05 -8.39 0.76
N PRO A 108 11.07 -8.43 2.09
CA PRO A 108 11.08 -9.69 2.82
C PRO A 108 9.85 -10.57 2.55
N ASP A 109 10.06 -11.88 2.65
CA ASP A 109 8.99 -12.88 2.51
C ASP A 109 7.79 -12.52 3.40
N GLY A 110 6.62 -12.49 2.78
CA GLY A 110 5.37 -12.19 3.44
C GLY A 110 4.96 -10.73 3.49
N ILE A 111 5.75 -9.84 2.89
CA ILE A 111 5.35 -8.45 2.63
C ILE A 111 5.10 -8.30 1.13
N SER A 112 3.91 -7.80 0.79
CA SER A 112 3.52 -7.49 -0.58
C SER A 112 3.34 -5.99 -0.74
N ARG A 113 3.61 -5.49 -1.95
CA ARG A 113 3.44 -4.09 -2.31
C ARG A 113 2.56 -3.93 -3.53
N SER A 114 1.71 -2.91 -3.55
CA SER A 114 0.97 -2.50 -4.74
C SER A 114 1.03 -0.98 -4.90
N THR A 115 1.16 -0.51 -6.14
CA THR A 115 1.17 0.93 -6.42
C THR A 115 -0.13 1.36 -7.09
N SER A 116 -0.76 2.38 -6.52
CA SER A 116 -1.92 3.08 -7.08
C SER A 116 -1.52 4.50 -7.50
N ARG A 117 -2.44 5.26 -8.11
CA ARG A 117 -2.16 6.64 -8.56
C ARG A 117 -1.56 7.52 -7.46
N GLN A 118 -2.07 7.40 -6.23
CA GLN A 118 -1.79 8.32 -5.13
C GLN A 118 -0.92 7.71 -4.03
N TRP A 119 -0.89 6.38 -3.95
CA TRP A 119 -0.35 5.65 -2.80
C TRP A 119 0.38 4.41 -3.25
N VAL A 120 1.51 4.15 -2.61
CA VAL A 120 2.15 2.85 -2.57
C VAL A 120 1.67 2.16 -1.29
N TRP A 121 1.00 1.02 -1.44
CA TRP A 121 0.43 0.24 -0.36
C TRP A 121 1.29 -0.99 -0.07
N TYR A 122 1.40 -1.31 1.21
CA TYR A 122 2.06 -2.51 1.72
C TYR A 122 1.05 -3.33 2.50
N HIS A 123 1.10 -4.64 2.30
CA HIS A 123 0.26 -5.60 3.02
C HIS A 123 1.06 -6.81 3.46
N THR A 124 0.83 -7.28 4.67
CA THR A 124 1.31 -8.61 5.09
C THR A 124 0.48 -9.70 4.42
N THR A 125 1.13 -10.75 3.94
CA THR A 125 0.46 -11.97 3.46
C THR A 125 0.32 -12.98 4.60
N ASP A 126 -0.38 -14.07 4.33
CA ASP A 126 -0.65 -15.15 5.29
C ASP A 126 0.63 -15.72 5.94
N SER A 127 1.79 -15.64 5.27
CA SER A 127 3.07 -16.13 5.83
C SER A 127 3.58 -15.31 7.03
N ILE A 128 3.04 -14.11 7.26
CA ILE A 128 3.35 -13.25 8.41
C ILE A 128 2.16 -13.16 9.40
N GLN A 129 0.94 -13.48 8.97
CA GLN A 129 -0.29 -13.22 9.74
C GLN A 129 -0.51 -14.09 10.98
N GLU A 130 0.31 -15.11 11.26
CA GLU A 130 0.18 -15.92 12.49
C GLU A 130 0.58 -15.16 13.78
N ARG A 131 0.89 -13.87 13.70
CA ARG A 131 1.29 -13.08 14.86
C ARG A 131 0.10 -12.63 15.67
N THR A 132 0.03 -13.14 16.90
CA THR A 132 -0.86 -12.63 17.93
C THR A 132 -0.39 -11.29 18.45
N ASP A 133 -1.33 -10.41 18.80
CA ASP A 133 -1.06 -9.18 19.54
C ASP A 133 -0.16 -9.45 20.75
N ASP A 134 1.02 -8.83 20.77
CA ASP A 134 1.99 -8.90 21.87
C ASP A 134 1.72 -7.84 22.95
N ARG A 135 0.78 -6.92 22.69
CA ARG A 135 0.29 -5.92 23.65
C ARG A 135 -1.17 -6.16 24.04
N PRO A 136 -1.51 -6.12 25.34
CA PRO A 136 -2.88 -6.27 25.80
C PRO A 136 -3.74 -5.07 25.39
N ARG A 137 -5.00 -5.33 25.02
CA ARG A 137 -5.98 -4.28 24.64
C ARG A 137 -6.19 -3.20 25.70
N SER A 138 -5.93 -3.52 26.96
CA SER A 138 -6.07 -2.58 28.09
C SER A 138 -5.10 -1.39 28.02
N LEU A 139 -4.08 -1.44 27.16
CA LEU A 139 -3.17 -0.31 26.91
C LEU A 139 -3.70 0.66 25.85
N ALA A 140 -4.79 0.33 25.15
CA ALA A 140 -5.40 1.22 24.19
C ALA A 140 -6.22 2.31 24.91
N GLU A 141 -6.03 3.57 24.54
CA GLU A 141 -6.91 4.67 24.93
C GLU A 141 -8.19 4.69 24.08
N THR A 142 -8.12 4.16 22.86
CA THR A 142 -9.26 4.03 21.96
C THR A 142 -9.33 2.64 21.33
N THR A 143 -10.52 2.10 21.11
CA THR A 143 -10.73 0.86 20.36
C THR A 143 -11.13 1.10 18.90
N ASP A 144 -11.09 2.36 18.46
CA ASP A 144 -11.42 2.72 17.08
C ASP A 144 -10.22 2.43 16.17
N HIS A 145 -10.48 1.73 15.06
CA HIS A 145 -9.49 1.55 13.99
C HIS A 145 -8.92 2.88 13.52
N GLY A 146 -7.64 2.88 13.18
CA GLY A 146 -6.95 4.09 12.79
C GLY A 146 -5.61 3.82 12.14
N LYS A 147 -4.75 4.85 12.16
CA LYS A 147 -3.41 4.78 11.61
C LYS A 147 -2.43 5.58 12.45
N TYR A 148 -1.24 5.04 12.66
CA TYR A 148 -0.08 5.77 13.13
C TYR A 148 0.52 6.56 11.98
N LEU A 149 0.90 7.80 12.24
CA LEU A 149 1.41 8.73 11.23
C LEU A 149 2.87 9.06 11.50
N PHE A 150 3.72 8.84 10.50
CA PHE A 150 5.13 9.21 10.52
C PHE A 150 5.43 10.11 9.32
N PHE A 151 6.12 11.21 9.55
CA PHE A 151 6.48 12.16 8.50
C PHE A 151 7.98 12.19 8.32
N THR A 152 8.44 12.38 7.09
CA THR A 152 9.85 12.66 6.83
C THR A 152 9.97 13.74 5.76
N PRO A 153 10.80 14.79 5.98
CA PRO A 153 11.15 15.72 4.92
C PRO A 153 12.11 15.08 3.90
N ASP A 154 12.76 13.98 4.28
CA ASP A 154 13.81 13.32 3.52
C ASP A 154 13.23 12.28 2.55
N ASP A 155 13.86 11.13 2.49
CA ASP A 155 13.60 10.11 1.50
C ASP A 155 12.48 9.15 1.96
N THR A 156 11.52 8.85 1.08
CA THR A 156 10.41 7.91 1.36
C THR A 156 10.88 6.51 1.75
N GLY A 157 12.07 6.08 1.32
CA GLY A 157 12.66 4.78 1.67
C GLY A 157 12.83 4.59 3.18
N VAL A 158 13.11 5.66 3.92
CA VAL A 158 13.18 5.59 5.40
C VAL A 158 11.84 5.17 6.01
N LEU A 159 10.72 5.53 5.38
CA LEU A 159 9.39 5.11 5.82
C LEU A 159 9.12 3.63 5.47
N GLU A 160 9.70 3.11 4.38
CA GLU A 160 9.61 1.69 4.03
C GLU A 160 10.36 0.83 5.04
N ASP A 161 11.50 1.29 5.55
CA ASP A 161 12.23 0.60 6.62
C ASP A 161 11.37 0.42 7.88
N ILE A 162 10.62 1.46 8.27
CA ILE A 162 9.64 1.38 9.37
C ILE A 162 8.56 0.34 9.05
N ILE A 163 8.00 0.37 7.84
CA ILE A 163 6.97 -0.60 7.43
C ILE A 163 7.49 -2.02 7.56
N VAL A 164 8.67 -2.30 6.99
CA VAL A 164 9.28 -3.63 7.02
C VAL A 164 9.54 -4.08 8.45
N GLU A 165 10.16 -3.23 9.27
CA GLU A 165 10.44 -3.52 10.69
C GLU A 165 9.15 -3.84 11.45
N GLN A 166 8.13 -2.98 11.34
CA GLN A 166 6.88 -3.13 12.07
C GLN A 166 6.06 -4.33 11.56
N PHE A 167 6.06 -4.58 10.25
CA PHE A 167 5.46 -5.77 9.65
C PHE A 167 6.23 -7.05 9.97
N GLN A 168 7.48 -6.98 10.44
CA GLN A 168 8.27 -8.15 10.84
C GLN A 168 8.28 -8.40 12.35
N SER A 169 7.94 -7.40 13.17
CA SER A 169 7.97 -7.49 14.62
C SER A 169 6.60 -7.52 15.27
N ARG A 170 5.56 -6.97 14.63
CA ARG A 170 4.27 -6.66 15.24
C ARG A 170 3.08 -7.04 14.34
N PRO A 171 1.85 -7.09 14.87
CA PRO A 171 0.67 -7.54 14.12
C PRO A 171 0.06 -6.45 13.21
N PHE A 172 0.89 -5.60 12.60
CA PHE A 172 0.42 -4.66 11.59
C PHE A 172 0.24 -5.37 10.26
N ASP A 173 -0.84 -5.06 9.54
CA ASP A 173 -1.23 -5.75 8.31
C ASP A 173 -1.21 -4.86 7.07
N SER A 174 -1.25 -3.54 7.26
CA SER A 174 -1.47 -2.59 6.17
C SER A 174 -0.78 -1.26 6.44
N ALA A 175 -0.11 -0.75 5.41
CA ALA A 175 0.53 0.55 5.45
C ALA A 175 0.51 1.22 4.07
N LYS A 176 0.69 2.53 4.04
CA LYS A 176 0.91 3.24 2.77
C LYS A 176 1.80 4.46 2.91
N VAL A 177 2.49 4.76 1.82
CA VAL A 177 3.29 5.98 1.60
C VAL A 177 2.85 6.67 0.31
N PRO A 178 3.01 7.99 0.15
CA PRO A 178 2.60 8.69 -1.06
C PRO A 178 3.47 8.29 -2.27
N THR A 179 2.86 8.35 -3.47
CA THR A 179 3.61 8.37 -4.73
C THR A 179 4.35 9.71 -4.90
N ILE A 180 5.29 9.78 -5.86
CA ILE A 180 6.02 11.02 -6.18
C ILE A 180 5.05 12.20 -6.44
N LEU A 181 3.92 11.91 -7.09
CA LEU A 181 2.89 12.90 -7.44
C LEU A 181 2.12 13.43 -6.24
N ASN A 182 2.03 12.65 -5.16
CA ASN A 182 1.23 12.97 -3.98
C ASN A 182 2.10 13.31 -2.76
N ARG A 183 3.40 13.43 -2.95
CA ARG A 183 4.33 13.89 -1.93
C ARG A 183 4.09 15.39 -1.67
N LYS A 184 3.65 15.71 -0.46
CA LYS A 184 3.68 17.06 0.13
C LYS A 184 5.10 17.32 0.67
N PRO A 185 5.49 18.54 1.12
CA PRO A 185 6.89 18.82 1.52
C PRO A 185 7.50 17.69 2.37
N ASP A 186 6.71 17.14 3.29
CA ASP A 186 7.01 15.90 3.98
C ASP A 186 6.23 14.71 3.38
N ALA A 187 6.93 13.58 3.19
CA ALA A 187 6.30 12.30 2.90
C ALA A 187 5.66 11.73 4.17
N VAL A 188 4.52 11.04 4.04
CA VAL A 188 3.78 10.49 5.19
C VAL A 188 3.62 8.97 5.07
N LEU A 189 3.99 8.26 6.13
CA LEU A 189 3.60 6.88 6.36
C LEU A 189 2.30 6.86 7.15
N CYS A 190 1.31 6.12 6.64
CA CYS A 190 0.16 5.70 7.41
C CYS A 190 0.30 4.21 7.71
N LEU A 191 0.58 3.84 8.95
CA LEU A 191 0.64 2.45 9.43
C LEU A 191 -0.69 2.12 10.13
N TYR A 192 -1.50 1.25 9.54
CA TYR A 192 -2.87 1.00 9.99
C TYR A 192 -2.92 -0.05 11.09
N TYR A 193 -3.84 0.13 12.05
CA TYR A 193 -4.10 -0.86 13.08
C TYR A 193 -5.51 -0.72 13.67
N SER A 194 -5.90 -1.69 14.51
CA SER A 194 -7.25 -1.79 15.09
C SER A 194 -7.51 -0.84 16.26
N ASP A 195 -6.47 -0.39 16.95
CA ASP A 195 -6.53 0.55 18.07
C ASP A 195 -5.17 1.25 18.24
N ASP A 196 -5.00 2.03 19.31
CA ASP A 196 -3.78 2.80 19.56
C ASP A 196 -2.79 2.15 20.55
N ARG A 197 -2.93 0.87 20.91
CA ARG A 197 -2.14 0.24 22.00
C ARG A 197 -0.62 0.24 21.83
N TYR A 198 -0.10 0.40 20.61
CA TYR A 198 1.34 0.52 20.31
C TYR A 198 1.85 1.96 20.31
N ARG A 199 1.03 2.94 20.69
CA ARG A 199 1.38 4.37 20.61
C ARG A 199 2.64 4.71 21.40
N ALA A 200 2.75 4.23 22.64
CA ALA A 200 3.93 4.46 23.48
C ALA A 200 5.19 3.82 22.87
N ASP A 201 5.10 2.54 22.47
CA ASP A 201 6.22 1.81 21.86
C ASP A 201 6.76 2.49 20.60
N LEU A 202 5.87 2.92 19.71
CA LEU A 202 6.24 3.62 18.48
C LEU A 202 6.82 5.01 18.78
N ARG A 203 6.33 5.68 19.83
CA ARG A 203 6.86 6.97 20.26
C ARG A 203 8.29 6.84 20.77
N GLU A 204 8.54 5.90 21.67
CA GLU A 204 9.88 5.60 22.20
C GLU A 204 10.86 5.26 21.07
N THR A 205 10.45 4.36 20.17
CA THR A 205 11.29 3.87 19.06
C THR A 205 11.67 4.95 18.04
N TYR A 206 10.79 5.93 17.79
CA TYR A 206 10.95 6.86 16.66
C TYR A 206 10.99 8.36 17.05
N GLN A 207 10.73 8.72 18.31
CA GLN A 207 10.86 10.10 18.83
C GLN A 207 12.01 10.29 19.82
N ASN A 208 12.66 9.24 20.31
CA ASN A 208 13.72 9.35 21.32
C ASN A 208 13.26 10.12 22.58
N GLU A 209 11.97 10.06 22.91
CA GLU A 209 11.44 10.51 24.19
C GLU A 209 11.37 9.29 25.13
N PRO A 210 12.37 9.07 26.02
CA PRO A 210 12.29 8.00 27.00
C PRO A 210 11.11 8.26 27.94
N GLU A 211 10.17 7.33 28.01
CA GLU A 211 9.21 7.25 29.12
C GLU A 211 9.77 6.28 30.18
N ASP A 212 9.56 6.59 31.46
CA ASP A 212 10.27 6.01 32.61
C ASP A 212 10.17 4.46 32.77
N ASP A 213 9.31 3.76 31.99
CA ASP A 213 8.93 2.36 32.24
C ASP A 213 8.98 1.39 31.02
N THR A 214 9.66 1.70 29.90
CA THR A 214 9.79 0.76 28.76
C THR A 214 11.22 0.59 28.20
N TYR A 215 11.34 -0.22 27.13
CA TYR A 215 12.53 -0.99 26.74
C TYR A 215 13.78 -0.11 26.56
N GLY A 216 14.89 -0.46 27.22
CA GLY A 216 16.18 0.24 27.17
C GLY A 216 16.92 0.20 25.82
N VAL A 217 16.25 0.46 24.71
CA VAL A 217 16.82 0.58 23.36
C VAL A 217 16.66 2.03 22.92
N ALA A 218 17.77 2.77 22.90
CA ALA A 218 17.79 4.15 22.41
C ALA A 218 17.36 4.19 20.94
N SER A 219 16.51 5.14 20.56
CA SER A 219 16.10 5.28 19.16
C SER A 219 17.32 5.65 18.30
N PRO A 220 17.45 5.09 17.09
CA PRO A 220 18.62 5.28 16.25
C PRO A 220 18.72 6.69 15.64
N TYR A 221 17.72 7.57 15.84
CA TYR A 221 17.63 8.87 15.19
C TYR A 221 18.12 10.02 16.08
N ASN A 222 18.87 10.97 15.52
CA ASN A 222 19.34 12.14 16.27
C ASN A 222 18.14 13.02 16.70
N PRO A 223 17.87 13.23 18.01
CA PRO A 223 16.74 14.04 18.47
C PRO A 223 16.84 15.52 18.07
N GLU A 224 18.04 16.03 17.78
CA GLU A 224 18.25 17.41 17.33
C GLU A 224 17.99 17.60 15.82
N GLN A 225 17.91 16.50 15.06
CA GLN A 225 17.64 16.47 13.61
C GLN A 225 16.81 15.22 13.25
N PRO A 226 15.54 15.15 13.66
CA PRO A 226 14.75 13.95 13.46
C PRO A 226 14.42 13.76 11.97
N ILE A 227 15.02 12.72 11.37
CA ILE A 227 14.71 12.25 10.00
C ILE A 227 13.25 11.78 9.92
N ILE A 228 12.70 11.27 11.03
CA ILE A 228 11.30 10.83 11.15
C ILE A 228 10.62 11.64 12.25
N LYS A 229 9.43 12.17 11.95
CA LYS A 229 8.54 12.87 12.87
C LYS A 229 7.25 12.04 13.07
N PRO A 230 7.17 11.16 14.08
CA PRO A 230 5.92 10.53 14.48
C PRO A 230 4.92 11.61 14.94
N ARG A 231 3.65 11.49 14.57
CA ARG A 231 2.57 12.42 14.95
C ARG A 231 1.42 11.72 15.70
N GLY A 232 1.64 10.49 16.15
CA GLY A 232 0.70 9.71 16.94
C GLY A 232 -0.33 8.94 16.12
N PHE A 233 -1.43 8.56 16.78
CA PHE A 233 -2.49 7.73 16.21
C PHE A 233 -3.72 8.56 15.83
N LYS A 234 -4.20 8.40 14.60
CA LYS A 234 -5.43 9.04 14.11
C LYS A 234 -6.49 8.00 13.77
N THR A 235 -7.62 8.06 14.46
CA THR A 235 -8.76 7.16 14.20
C THR A 235 -9.38 7.43 12.82
N ASP A 236 -9.97 6.41 12.23
CA ASP A 236 -10.74 6.53 10.99
C ASP A 236 -11.99 7.40 11.20
N SER A 237 -12.60 7.34 12.39
CA SER A 237 -13.68 8.22 12.82
C SER A 237 -13.29 9.70 12.74
N ALA A 238 -12.13 10.07 13.28
CA ALA A 238 -11.59 11.44 13.20
C ALA A 238 -11.27 11.85 11.74
N THR A 239 -10.75 10.91 10.95
CA THR A 239 -10.48 11.12 9.51
C THR A 239 -11.76 11.43 8.74
N ARG A 240 -12.86 10.70 8.97
CA ARG A 240 -14.16 10.94 8.32
C ARG A 240 -14.78 12.29 8.70
N ARG A 241 -14.49 12.79 9.90
CA ARG A 241 -14.98 14.10 10.39
C ARG A 241 -14.10 15.27 9.99
N ASN A 242 -13.01 15.05 9.24
CA ASN A 242 -11.99 16.05 8.93
C ASN A 242 -11.43 16.74 10.20
N GLU A 243 -11.36 16.01 11.30
CA GLU A 243 -10.73 16.49 12.53
C GLU A 243 -9.21 16.32 12.37
N TYR A 244 -8.49 17.43 12.35
CA TYR A 244 -7.03 17.48 12.37
C TYR A 244 -6.65 18.17 13.68
N SER A 245 -5.82 17.54 14.52
CA SER A 245 -5.27 18.22 15.70
C SER A 245 -4.36 19.37 15.27
N ASP A 246 -4.12 20.32 16.16
CA ASP A 246 -3.21 21.43 15.89
C ASP A 246 -1.77 20.96 15.64
N GLU A 247 -1.37 19.82 16.21
CA GLU A 247 -0.11 19.11 15.92
C GLU A 247 -0.01 18.59 14.47
N PHE A 248 -1.15 18.35 13.80
CA PHE A 248 -1.22 18.00 12.37
C PHE A 248 -1.30 19.22 11.45
N ARG A 249 -1.68 20.40 11.97
CA ARG A 249 -1.89 21.62 11.17
C ARG A 249 -0.63 22.43 10.92
N GLN A 250 0.37 22.36 11.80
CA GLN A 250 1.52 23.29 11.78
C GLN A 250 2.46 23.20 10.55
N GLU A 251 2.40 22.15 9.72
CA GLU A 251 3.30 22.01 8.56
C GLU A 251 2.56 21.70 7.24
N SER A 252 1.23 21.93 7.18
CA SER A 252 0.46 21.80 5.94
C SER A 252 0.36 23.11 5.13
N GLU A 253 1.01 24.18 5.59
CA GLU A 253 1.16 25.50 4.92
C GLU A 253 2.59 25.68 4.42
#